data_AF-A0A2V2X475-F1
#
_entry.id   AF-A0A2V2X475-F1
#
_cell.length_a   1.000
_cell.length_b   1.000
_cell.length_c   1.000
_cell.angle_alpha   90.00
_cell.angle_beta   90.00
_cell.angle_gamma   90.00
#
_symmetry.space_group_name_H-M   'P 1'
#
loop_
_entity.id
_entity.type
_entity.pdbx_description
1 polymer ?
#
loop_
_entity_poly.entity_id
_entity_poly.type
_entity_poly.pdbx_seq_one_letter_code
_entity_poly.pdbx_strand_id
1 'polypeptide(L)'
;MVMGCPLPPVMYYMFTAGLLSPSLFGALCQGSLVDDWPLVDSIKYRDVAETVLPLRVQTLHQLAASLRMSDFGMTWFRRYNAFLSRVSKVHAPPEIGLDSWNLAGETISENLFLVDVMEFSHLAVSSRHIIYETAEETCAAVLLQSLDLLGYLTHETRDDGEDVQVSEPSPFGRALKLCGVPTLSEYVVLLIELSRTGAITTEQFRMTSEEIIPRIFLPRLFSLVAFYPSFH
;
A
#
# COMPACT_ATOMS: atom_id res chain seq x y z
N MET A 1 4.67 -10.68 -26.76
CA MET A 1 4.82 -11.17 -25.38
C MET A 1 5.78 -10.21 -24.71
N VAL A 2 5.27 -9.22 -23.96
CA VAL A 2 6.13 -8.25 -23.28
C VAL A 2 6.54 -8.92 -21.98
N MET A 3 7.71 -9.55 -21.95
CA MET A 3 8.39 -9.79 -20.68
C MET A 3 8.55 -8.42 -20.02
N GLY A 4 8.10 -8.28 -18.77
CA GLY A 4 7.99 -6.99 -18.08
C GLY A 4 9.30 -6.18 -18.07
N CYS A 5 9.24 -4.94 -17.59
CA CYS A 5 10.43 -4.10 -17.52
C CYS A 5 11.43 -4.61 -16.46
N PRO A 6 12.74 -4.57 -16.72
CA PRO A 6 13.74 -4.93 -15.73
C PRO A 6 13.77 -3.87 -14.61
N LEU A 7 13.84 -4.32 -13.37
CA LEU A 7 13.99 -3.44 -12.20
C LEU A 7 15.47 -3.29 -11.82
N PRO A 8 15.84 -2.29 -11.00
CA PRO A 8 17.18 -2.20 -10.45
C PRO A 8 17.58 -3.46 -9.64
N PRO A 9 18.85 -3.91 -9.70
CA PRO A 9 19.33 -5.12 -9.02
C PRO A 9 18.98 -5.19 -7.52
N VAL A 10 19.01 -4.04 -6.83
CA VAL A 10 18.69 -3.93 -5.40
C VAL A 10 17.26 -4.40 -5.09
N MET A 11 16.32 -4.21 -6.01
CA MET A 11 14.94 -4.65 -5.82
C MET A 11 14.85 -6.17 -5.78
N TYR A 12 15.56 -6.87 -6.67
CA TYR A 12 15.60 -8.34 -6.67
C TYR A 12 16.17 -8.87 -5.35
N TYR A 13 17.21 -8.24 -4.81
CA TYR A 13 17.75 -8.59 -3.50
C TYR A 13 16.69 -8.43 -2.40
N MET A 14 16.00 -7.29 -2.35
CA MET A 14 14.94 -7.02 -1.37
C MET A 14 13.77 -8.02 -1.48
N PHE A 15 13.39 -8.43 -2.69
CA PHE A 15 12.39 -9.49 -2.89
C PHE A 15 12.90 -10.85 -2.39
N THR A 16 14.14 -11.24 -2.71
CA THR A 16 14.71 -12.52 -2.26
C THR A 16 14.92 -12.56 -0.74
N ALA A 17 15.16 -11.41 -0.13
CA ALA A 17 15.26 -11.26 1.32
C ALA A 17 13.89 -11.24 2.03
N GLY A 18 12.78 -11.24 1.29
CA GLY A 18 11.42 -11.20 1.83
C GLY A 18 11.00 -9.83 2.39
N LEU A 19 11.74 -8.76 2.08
CA LEU A 19 11.44 -7.40 2.55
C LEU A 19 10.33 -6.72 1.74
N LEU A 20 10.09 -7.18 0.52
CA LEU A 20 9.06 -6.65 -0.37
C LEU A 20 8.11 -7.75 -0.84
N SER A 21 6.82 -7.41 -0.96
CA SER A 21 5.82 -8.34 -1.47
C SER A 21 6.03 -8.65 -2.97
N PRO A 22 6.07 -9.93 -3.39
CA PRO A 22 6.14 -10.32 -4.80
C PRO A 22 4.98 -9.76 -5.65
N SER A 23 3.84 -9.44 -5.05
CA SER A 23 2.71 -8.82 -5.78
C SER A 23 3.04 -7.42 -6.29
N LEU A 24 3.85 -6.65 -5.55
CA LEU A 24 4.32 -5.33 -5.98
C LEU A 24 5.27 -5.43 -7.17
N PHE A 25 6.15 -6.44 -7.16
CA PHE A 25 7.05 -6.75 -8.29
C PHE A 25 6.27 -6.99 -9.57
N GLY A 26 5.28 -7.89 -9.53
CA GLY A 26 4.45 -8.21 -10.68
C GLY A 26 3.73 -6.97 -11.20
N ALA A 27 3.15 -6.18 -10.31
CA ALA A 27 2.42 -4.98 -10.68
C ALA A 27 3.31 -3.93 -11.37
N LEU A 28 4.50 -3.66 -10.83
CA LEU A 28 5.46 -2.72 -11.43
C LEU A 28 5.97 -3.21 -12.79
N CYS A 29 6.42 -4.46 -12.87
CA CYS A 29 7.04 -4.99 -14.09
C CYS A 29 6.05 -5.09 -15.24
N GLN A 30 4.77 -5.36 -14.94
CA GLN A 30 3.71 -5.55 -15.93
C GLN A 30 2.91 -4.27 -16.20
N GLY A 31 3.06 -3.23 -15.38
CA GLY A 31 2.19 -2.04 -15.44
C GLY A 31 0.72 -2.39 -15.19
N SER A 32 0.46 -3.41 -14.37
CA SER A 32 -0.88 -3.92 -14.15
C SER A 32 -1.10 -4.45 -12.75
N LEU A 33 -2.16 -3.97 -12.08
CA LEU A 33 -2.66 -4.55 -10.86
C LEU A 33 -3.70 -5.62 -11.21
N VAL A 34 -3.52 -6.83 -10.70
CA VAL A 34 -4.44 -7.96 -10.94
C VAL A 34 -4.91 -8.45 -9.59
N ASP A 35 -6.21 -8.40 -9.34
CA ASP A 35 -6.76 -8.96 -8.11
C ASP A 35 -6.77 -10.50 -8.14
N ASP A 36 -6.65 -11.07 -6.95
CA ASP A 36 -6.94 -12.48 -6.73
C ASP A 36 -8.44 -12.76 -6.86
N TRP A 37 -8.79 -14.01 -7.11
CA TRP A 37 -10.19 -14.43 -7.14
C TRP A 37 -10.81 -14.29 -5.76
N PRO A 38 -11.92 -13.54 -5.61
CA PRO A 38 -12.56 -13.37 -4.32
C PRO A 38 -13.15 -14.70 -3.85
N LEU A 39 -12.95 -15.01 -2.57
CA LEU A 39 -13.62 -16.14 -1.93
C LEU A 39 -15.14 -15.95 -1.89
N VAL A 40 -15.57 -14.70 -1.70
CA VAL A 40 -16.96 -14.27 -1.73
C VAL A 40 -17.03 -12.98 -2.53
N ASP A 41 -17.79 -13.02 -3.62
CA ASP A 41 -18.03 -11.86 -4.45
C ASP A 41 -19.38 -11.27 -4.02
N SER A 42 -19.38 -10.11 -3.36
CA SER A 42 -20.58 -9.41 -2.93
C SER A 42 -20.48 -7.95 -3.32
N ILE A 43 -21.61 -7.26 -3.47
CA ILE A 43 -21.63 -5.82 -3.78
C ILE A 43 -20.75 -5.05 -2.79
N LYS A 44 -20.87 -5.37 -1.49
CA LYS A 44 -20.06 -4.75 -0.44
C LYS A 44 -18.56 -5.01 -0.60
N TYR A 45 -18.16 -6.23 -0.97
CA TYR A 45 -16.76 -6.52 -1.28
C TYR A 45 -16.25 -5.66 -2.43
N ARG A 46 -17.05 -5.55 -3.51
CA ARG A 46 -16.69 -4.73 -4.68
C ARG A 46 -16.53 -3.26 -4.30
N ASP A 47 -17.45 -2.71 -3.50
CA ASP A 47 -17.41 -1.31 -3.05
C ASP A 47 -16.15 -1.01 -2.21
N VAL A 48 -15.83 -1.90 -1.27
CA VAL A 48 -14.60 -1.77 -0.44
C VAL A 48 -13.36 -1.89 -1.31
N ALA A 49 -13.31 -2.83 -2.26
CA ALA A 49 -12.18 -3.00 -3.16
C ALA A 49 -11.92 -1.76 -4.02
N GLU A 50 -12.97 -1.13 -4.55
CA GLU A 50 -12.86 0.15 -5.28
C GLU A 50 -12.37 1.29 -4.38
N THR A 51 -12.71 1.26 -3.09
CA THR A 51 -12.24 2.27 -2.12
C THR A 51 -10.76 2.12 -1.76
N VAL A 52 -10.26 0.88 -1.71
CA VAL A 52 -8.85 0.57 -1.38
C VAL A 52 -7.92 0.72 -2.60
N LEU A 53 -8.45 0.58 -3.82
CA LEU A 53 -7.66 0.66 -5.04
C LEU A 53 -6.80 1.94 -5.14
N PRO A 54 -7.32 3.16 -4.92
CA PRO A 54 -6.53 4.38 -5.02
C PRO A 54 -5.28 4.35 -4.14
N LEU A 55 -5.38 3.79 -2.93
CA LEU A 55 -4.24 3.65 -2.02
C LEU A 55 -3.17 2.72 -2.61
N ARG A 56 -3.58 1.55 -3.13
CA ARG A 56 -2.65 0.61 -3.79
C ARG A 56 -1.96 1.24 -5.00
N VAL A 57 -2.73 2.00 -5.78
CA VAL A 57 -2.25 2.72 -6.96
C VAL A 57 -1.23 3.79 -6.54
N GLN A 58 -1.51 4.53 -5.47
CA GLN A 58 -0.60 5.53 -4.91
C GLN A 58 0.71 4.89 -4.46
N THR A 59 0.68 3.79 -3.71
CA THR A 59 1.89 3.10 -3.24
C THR A 59 2.78 2.66 -4.40
N LEU A 60 2.19 2.08 -5.44
CA LEU A 60 2.93 1.67 -6.64
C LEU A 60 3.47 2.86 -7.41
N HIS A 61 2.73 3.96 -7.50
CA HIS A 61 3.19 5.19 -8.15
C HIS A 61 4.37 5.81 -7.39
N GLN A 62 4.33 5.85 -6.06
CA GLN A 62 5.46 6.30 -5.23
C GLN A 62 6.71 5.45 -5.44
N LEU A 63 6.53 4.12 -5.53
CA LEU A 63 7.63 3.21 -5.80
C LEU A 63 8.18 3.37 -7.23
N ALA A 64 7.31 3.57 -8.23
CA ALA A 64 7.76 3.84 -9.60
C ALA A 64 8.53 5.17 -9.70
N ALA A 65 8.06 6.20 -8.99
CA ALA A 65 8.72 7.51 -8.91
C ALA A 65 10.10 7.43 -8.24
N SER A 66 10.24 6.68 -7.14
CA SER A 66 11.53 6.49 -6.46
C SER A 66 12.55 5.74 -7.33
N LEU A 67 12.06 4.85 -8.20
CA LEU A 67 12.86 4.14 -9.20
C LEU A 67 13.12 4.96 -10.48
N ARG A 68 12.63 6.21 -10.56
CA ARG A 68 12.76 7.12 -11.71
C ARG A 68 12.20 6.53 -13.00
N MET A 69 11.12 5.77 -12.91
CA MET A 69 10.43 5.23 -14.09
C MET A 69 9.55 6.33 -14.70
N SER A 70 10.00 6.96 -15.79
CA SER A 70 9.18 7.89 -16.57
C SER A 70 8.10 7.12 -17.33
N ASP A 71 6.86 7.59 -17.29
CA ASP A 71 5.68 7.02 -17.98
C ASP A 71 5.08 5.72 -17.38
N PHE A 72 4.99 5.64 -16.04
CA PHE A 72 4.28 4.53 -15.39
C PHE A 72 2.76 4.61 -15.58
N GLY A 73 2.25 3.96 -16.63
CA GLY A 73 0.82 3.75 -16.85
C GLY A 73 0.35 2.44 -16.20
N MET A 74 -0.72 2.50 -15.41
CA MET A 74 -1.25 1.31 -14.74
C MET A 74 -2.64 0.91 -15.24
N THR A 75 -2.81 -0.39 -15.44
CA THR A 75 -4.11 -1.01 -15.72
C THR A 75 -4.55 -1.85 -14.54
N TRP A 76 -5.86 -1.88 -14.25
CA TRP A 76 -6.41 -2.73 -13.22
C TRP A 76 -7.31 -3.81 -13.84
N PHE A 77 -6.96 -5.06 -13.55
CA PHE A 77 -7.72 -6.24 -13.94
C PHE A 77 -8.58 -6.70 -12.76
N ARG A 78 -9.88 -6.42 -12.86
CA ARG A 78 -10.87 -6.82 -11.85
C ARG A 78 -11.28 -8.25 -12.09
N ARG A 79 -11.11 -9.08 -11.05
CA ARG A 79 -11.59 -10.47 -11.03
C ARG A 79 -12.76 -10.55 -10.06
N TYR A 80 -13.97 -10.58 -10.60
CA TYR A 80 -15.20 -10.90 -9.88
C TYR A 80 -15.67 -12.28 -10.34
N ASN A 81 -16.57 -12.93 -9.60
CA ASN A 81 -17.20 -14.20 -9.98
C ASN A 81 -18.19 -14.05 -11.14
N ALA A 82 -17.88 -13.17 -12.10
CA ALA A 82 -18.58 -12.97 -13.35
C ALA A 82 -17.75 -13.52 -14.51
N PHE A 83 -18.41 -13.98 -15.57
CA PHE A 83 -17.78 -14.62 -16.73
C PHE A 83 -16.80 -13.71 -17.50
N LEU A 84 -16.78 -12.41 -17.21
CA LEU A 84 -15.97 -11.41 -17.90
C LEU A 84 -15.12 -10.63 -16.89
N SER A 85 -13.81 -10.79 -16.97
CA SER A 85 -12.86 -9.89 -16.32
C SER A 85 -13.01 -8.49 -16.90
N ARG A 86 -13.20 -7.48 -16.05
CA ARG A 86 -13.22 -6.08 -16.49
C ARG A 86 -11.81 -5.52 -16.39
N VAL A 87 -11.36 -4.87 -17.46
CA VAL A 87 -10.09 -4.15 -17.51
C VAL A 87 -10.41 -2.67 -17.51
N SER A 88 -9.91 -1.97 -16.50
CA SER A 88 -10.05 -0.51 -16.39
C SER A 88 -8.68 0.12 -16.42
N LYS A 89 -8.50 1.15 -17.27
CA LYS A 89 -7.31 2.00 -17.17
C LYS A 89 -7.41 2.81 -15.90
N VAL A 90 -6.34 2.82 -15.11
CA VAL A 90 -6.28 3.61 -13.88
C VAL A 90 -5.63 4.94 -14.21
N HIS A 91 -6.22 6.02 -13.70
CA HIS A 91 -5.60 7.35 -13.80
C HIS A 91 -4.37 7.41 -12.89
N ALA A 92 -3.32 8.11 -13.34
CA ALA A 92 -2.22 8.42 -12.46
C ALA A 92 -2.76 9.21 -11.26
N PRO A 93 -2.41 8.82 -10.03
CA PRO A 93 -2.86 9.55 -8.86
C PRO A 93 -2.09 10.88 -8.76
N PRO A 94 -2.57 11.85 -7.97
CA PRO A 94 -1.84 13.10 -7.77
C PRO A 94 -0.44 12.83 -7.20
N GLU A 95 0.52 13.67 -7.57
CA GLU A 95 1.84 13.64 -6.96
C GLU A 95 1.71 14.01 -5.48
N ILE A 96 2.09 13.08 -4.59
CA ILE A 96 2.18 13.31 -3.16
C ILE A 96 3.66 13.39 -2.82
N GLY A 97 4.12 14.54 -2.34
CA GLY A 97 5.43 14.63 -1.70
C GLY A 97 5.33 13.96 -0.33
N LEU A 98 6.14 12.93 -0.08
CA LEU A 98 6.30 12.41 1.26
C LEU A 98 7.20 13.37 2.04
N ASP A 99 6.74 13.80 3.21
CA ASP A 99 7.56 14.59 4.10
C ASP A 99 8.66 13.72 4.75
N SER A 100 9.62 14.41 5.36
CA SER A 100 10.70 13.76 6.08
C SER A 100 10.69 14.24 7.52
N TRP A 101 11.28 13.47 8.43
CA TRP A 101 11.35 13.81 9.84
C TRP A 101 12.77 14.07 10.27
N ASN A 102 13.03 15.22 10.90
CA ASN A 102 14.34 15.53 11.46
C ASN A 102 14.47 14.86 12.83
N LEU A 103 15.04 13.65 12.84
CA LEU A 103 15.20 12.82 14.04
C LEU A 103 16.60 12.97 14.68
N ALA A 104 17.43 13.89 14.17
CA ALA A 104 18.80 14.03 14.62
C ALA A 104 18.86 14.46 16.10
N GLY A 105 19.53 13.66 16.92
CA GLY A 105 19.70 13.91 18.36
C GLY A 105 18.56 13.40 19.24
N GLU A 106 17.52 12.78 18.65
CA GLU A 106 16.45 12.12 19.40
C GLU A 106 16.88 10.74 19.90
N THR A 107 16.44 10.36 21.10
CA THR A 107 16.71 9.03 21.66
C THR A 107 15.66 8.05 21.19
N ILE A 108 15.96 7.30 20.13
CA ILE A 108 15.04 6.34 19.51
C ILE A 108 15.29 4.94 20.06
N SER A 109 14.21 4.28 20.51
CA SER A 109 14.27 2.90 20.99
C SER A 109 14.54 1.90 19.85
N GLU A 110 15.35 0.87 20.11
CA GLU A 110 15.55 -0.25 19.18
C GLU A 110 14.25 -1.05 18.94
N ASN A 111 13.34 -1.05 19.91
CA ASN A 111 12.06 -1.78 19.84
C ASN A 111 10.88 -0.81 19.67
N LEU A 112 10.89 -0.05 18.58
CA LEU A 112 9.80 0.86 18.23
C LEU A 112 8.58 0.09 17.74
N PHE A 113 7.42 0.43 18.28
CA PHE A 113 6.13 0.06 17.70
C PHE A 113 5.51 1.24 16.93
N LEU A 114 4.53 0.94 16.09
CA LEU A 114 3.89 1.93 15.20
C LEU A 114 3.24 3.10 15.96
N VAL A 115 2.78 2.90 17.20
CA VAL A 115 2.23 4.00 18.02
C VAL A 115 3.32 4.90 18.60
N ASP A 116 4.51 4.37 18.88
CA ASP A 116 5.58 5.09 19.58
C ASP A 116 6.14 6.22 18.71
N VAL A 117 6.23 5.99 17.40
CA VAL A 117 6.74 6.99 16.46
C VAL A 117 5.85 8.24 16.38
N MET A 118 4.59 8.17 16.84
CA MET A 118 3.68 9.32 16.88
C MET A 118 4.13 10.44 17.82
N GLU A 119 5.07 10.18 18.73
CA GLU A 119 5.75 11.21 19.53
C GLU A 119 6.54 12.18 18.65
N PHE A 120 7.21 11.66 17.62
CA PHE A 120 8.04 12.43 16.69
C PHE A 120 7.25 13.12 15.58
N SER A 121 5.91 13.01 15.57
CA SER A 121 5.06 13.58 14.52
C SER A 121 5.34 15.06 14.24
N HIS A 122 5.69 15.84 15.28
CA HIS A 122 5.97 17.26 15.23
C HIS A 122 7.31 17.64 14.59
N LEU A 123 8.20 16.68 14.33
CA LEU A 123 9.53 16.89 13.73
C LEU A 123 9.52 16.82 12.21
N ALA A 124 8.33 16.92 11.58
CA ALA A 124 8.20 16.90 10.13
C ALA A 124 8.88 18.13 9.51
N VAL A 125 9.51 17.93 8.36
CA VAL A 125 10.12 18.98 7.55
C VAL A 125 9.86 18.68 6.08
N SER A 126 9.66 19.74 5.30
CA SER A 126 9.42 19.64 3.85
C SER A 126 10.70 19.31 3.04
N SER A 127 11.84 19.17 3.71
CA SER A 127 13.14 18.90 3.06
C SER A 127 13.24 17.44 2.64
N ARG A 128 13.56 17.21 1.36
CA ARG A 128 13.81 15.86 0.80
C ARG A 128 15.21 15.32 1.12
N HIS A 129 16.05 16.03 1.86
CA HIS A 129 17.47 15.71 2.04
C HIS A 129 17.82 15.52 3.51
N ILE A 130 17.07 14.67 4.21
CA ILE A 130 17.45 14.20 5.54
C ILE A 130 18.29 12.93 5.37
N ILE A 131 19.38 12.86 6.12
CA ILE A 131 20.21 11.66 6.24
C ILE A 131 19.91 11.06 7.61
N TYR A 132 19.44 9.83 7.62
CA TYR A 132 19.27 9.03 8.83
C TYR A 132 20.58 8.28 9.07
N GLU A 133 21.24 8.55 10.19
CA GLU A 133 22.55 8.01 10.51
C GLU A 133 22.45 6.60 11.13
N THR A 134 21.33 6.32 11.78
CA THR A 134 21.11 5.07 12.52
C THR A 134 19.98 4.23 11.91
N ALA A 135 19.96 2.93 12.25
CA ALA A 135 18.90 2.02 11.80
C ALA A 135 17.56 2.37 12.47
N GLU A 136 17.62 2.84 13.71
CA GLU A 136 16.49 3.26 14.53
C GLU A 136 15.83 4.51 13.94
N GLU A 137 16.62 5.52 13.56
CA GLU A 137 16.14 6.70 12.85
C GLU A 137 15.49 6.34 11.52
N THR A 138 16.14 5.46 10.75
CA THR A 138 15.60 5.00 9.47
C THR A 138 14.26 4.28 9.66
N CYS A 139 14.16 3.40 10.66
CA CYS A 139 12.94 2.68 10.97
C CYS A 139 11.81 3.63 11.40
N ALA A 140 12.10 4.56 12.31
CA ALA A 140 11.15 5.56 12.77
C ALA A 140 10.62 6.43 11.61
N ALA A 141 11.52 6.89 10.72
CA ALA A 141 11.16 7.67 9.55
C ALA A 141 10.26 6.90 8.58
N VAL A 142 10.55 5.62 8.33
CA VAL A 142 9.72 4.76 7.46
C VAL A 142 8.32 4.57 8.06
N LEU A 143 8.22 4.36 9.37
CA LEU A 143 6.92 4.23 10.04
C LEU A 143 6.12 5.54 10.01
N LEU A 144 6.77 6.69 10.24
CA LEU A 144 6.14 8.01 10.13
C LEU A 144 5.63 8.31 8.72
N GLN A 145 6.45 8.04 7.69
CA GLN A 145 6.05 8.19 6.29
C GLN A 145 4.89 7.25 5.91
N SER A 146 4.86 6.04 6.49
CA SER A 146 3.77 5.09 6.26
C SER A 146 2.47 5.60 6.86
N LEU A 147 2.52 6.16 8.07
CA LEU A 147 1.38 6.77 8.75
C LEU A 147 0.90 8.03 8.02
N ASP A 148 1.83 8.85 7.54
CA ASP A 148 1.53 10.04 6.75
C ASP A 148 0.80 9.69 5.45
N LEU A 149 1.30 8.70 4.71
CA LEU A 149 0.67 8.19 3.49
C LEU A 149 -0.76 7.69 3.75
N LEU A 150 -1.03 7.14 4.93
CA LEU A 150 -2.36 6.69 5.36
C LEU A 150 -3.26 7.83 5.86
N GLY A 151 -2.74 9.05 6.05
CA GLY A 151 -3.48 10.21 6.56
C GLY A 151 -3.61 10.24 8.09
N TYR A 152 -2.69 9.62 8.81
CA TYR A 152 -2.64 9.66 10.28
C TYR A 152 -1.99 10.94 10.81
N LEU A 153 -1.33 11.70 9.94
CA LEU A 153 -0.73 13.00 10.22
C LEU A 153 -1.43 14.09 9.39
N THR A 154 -1.44 15.29 9.91
CA THR A 154 -1.97 16.50 9.26
C THR A 154 -0.92 17.58 9.31
N HIS A 155 -0.72 18.25 8.18
CA HIS A 155 0.31 19.26 8.01
C HIS A 155 -0.31 20.63 7.88
N GLU A 156 0.11 21.56 8.74
CA GLU A 156 -0.19 22.98 8.59
C GLU A 156 1.05 23.69 8.03
N THR A 157 0.93 24.24 6.83
CA THR A 157 1.93 25.14 6.26
C THR A 157 1.75 26.51 6.91
N ARG A 158 2.72 26.93 7.74
CA ARG A 158 2.73 28.31 8.25
C ARG A 158 3.25 29.24 7.15
N ASP A 159 2.45 30.25 6.79
CA ASP A 159 2.77 31.28 5.78
C ASP A 159 3.88 32.26 6.21
N ASP A 160 4.53 32.04 7.36
CA ASP A 160 5.44 33.01 7.99
C ASP A 160 6.88 33.00 7.45
N GLY A 161 7.15 32.32 6.32
CA GLY A 161 8.43 32.41 5.61
C GLY A 161 9.59 31.64 6.22
N GLU A 162 9.35 30.86 7.28
CA GLU A 162 10.25 29.78 7.72
C GLU A 162 9.68 28.45 7.20
N ASP A 163 10.54 27.59 6.62
CA ASP A 163 10.20 26.23 6.12
C ASP A 163 9.83 25.24 7.26
N VAL A 164 9.15 25.72 8.30
CA VAL A 164 8.74 24.93 9.46
C VAL A 164 7.32 24.44 9.23
N GLN A 165 7.24 23.21 8.72
CA GLN A 165 5.99 22.47 8.61
C GLN A 165 5.62 21.93 9.99
N VAL A 166 4.45 22.31 10.50
CA VAL A 166 3.94 21.75 11.76
C VAL A 166 3.06 20.57 11.42
N SER A 167 3.53 19.37 11.78
CA SER A 167 2.79 18.13 11.61
C SER A 167 2.19 17.70 12.95
N GLU A 168 0.89 17.43 12.94
CA GLU A 168 0.16 16.95 14.11
C GLU A 168 -0.58 15.65 13.82
N PRO A 169 -0.89 14.84 14.85
CA PRO A 169 -1.76 13.69 14.70
C PRO A 169 -3.16 14.10 14.22
N SER A 170 -3.59 13.49 13.11
CA SER A 170 -4.97 13.58 12.59
C SER A 170 -5.96 12.92 13.56
N PRO A 171 -7.30 13.00 13.35
CA PRO A 171 -8.25 12.24 14.17
C PRO A 171 -7.93 10.73 14.25
N PHE A 172 -7.42 10.14 13.17
CA PHE A 172 -6.98 8.74 13.15
C PHE A 172 -5.67 8.54 13.92
N GLY A 173 -4.71 9.46 13.79
CA GLY A 173 -3.50 9.49 14.61
C GLY A 173 -3.79 9.60 16.10
N ARG A 174 -4.74 10.45 16.49
CA ARG A 174 -5.21 10.59 17.87
C ARG A 174 -5.89 9.33 18.37
N ALA A 175 -6.69 8.66 17.52
CA ALA A 175 -7.27 7.36 17.86
C ALA A 175 -6.20 6.27 18.06
N LEU A 176 -5.16 6.25 17.23
CA LEU A 176 -4.01 5.34 17.39
C LEU A 176 -3.27 5.59 18.72
N LYS A 177 -3.11 6.86 19.13
CA LYS A 177 -2.51 7.21 20.44
C LYS A 177 -3.30 6.70 21.65
N LEU A 178 -4.56 6.29 21.48
CA LEU A 178 -5.34 5.65 22.54
C LEU A 178 -5.01 4.15 22.70
N CYS A 179 -4.13 3.59 21.85
CA CYS A 179 -3.65 2.23 21.98
C CYS A 179 -2.78 2.08 23.23
N GLY A 180 -3.35 1.53 24.31
CA GLY A 180 -2.63 1.29 25.56
C GLY A 180 -1.63 0.13 25.53
N VAL A 181 -1.59 -0.64 24.44
CA VAL A 181 -0.69 -1.80 24.27
C VAL A 181 0.09 -1.63 22.96
N PRO A 182 1.31 -1.08 22.98
CA PRO A 182 2.06 -0.71 21.77
C PRO A 182 2.27 -1.85 20.77
N THR A 183 2.46 -3.08 21.26
CA THR A 183 2.61 -4.29 20.44
C THR A 183 1.39 -4.61 19.57
N LEU A 184 0.23 -4.01 19.85
CA LEU A 184 -1.00 -4.20 19.07
C LEU A 184 -1.34 -3.02 18.16
N SER A 185 -0.45 -2.03 18.05
CA SER A 185 -0.67 -0.79 17.29
C SER A 185 -1.03 -1.05 15.81
N GLU A 186 -0.41 -2.03 15.15
CA GLU A 186 -0.74 -2.42 13.78
C GLU A 186 -2.18 -2.95 13.64
N TYR A 187 -2.64 -3.76 14.61
CA TYR A 187 -4.02 -4.25 14.64
C TYR A 187 -5.03 -3.11 14.87
N VAL A 188 -4.65 -2.11 15.68
CA VAL A 188 -5.47 -0.91 15.87
C VAL A 188 -5.56 -0.10 14.58
N VAL A 189 -4.46 0.06 13.84
CA VAL A 189 -4.49 0.67 12.50
C VAL A 189 -5.41 -0.12 11.58
N LEU A 190 -5.28 -1.45 11.51
CA LEU A 190 -6.16 -2.29 10.72
C LEU A 190 -7.64 -2.10 11.10
N LEU A 191 -7.96 -2.03 12.39
CA LEU A 191 -9.33 -1.80 12.86
C LEU A 191 -9.88 -0.43 12.44
N ILE A 192 -9.06 0.62 12.57
CA ILE A 192 -9.40 1.96 12.10
C ILE A 192 -9.66 1.94 10.59
N GLU A 193 -8.80 1.28 9.82
CA GLU A 193 -8.93 1.17 8.36
C GLU A 193 -10.17 0.40 7.93
N LEU A 194 -10.46 -0.73 8.58
CA LEU A 194 -11.68 -1.51 8.32
C LEU A 194 -12.95 -0.73 8.65
N SER A 195 -12.90 0.12 9.69
CA SER A 195 -14.00 1.03 10.02
C SER A 195 -14.12 2.16 8.99
N ARG A 196 -13.00 2.80 8.65
CA ARG A 196 -12.89 3.91 7.69
C ARG A 196 -13.38 3.53 6.30
N THR A 197 -13.09 2.31 5.85
CA THR A 197 -13.49 1.79 4.55
C THR A 197 -14.89 1.17 4.55
N GLY A 198 -15.58 1.12 5.70
CA GLY A 198 -16.89 0.47 5.82
C GLY A 198 -16.85 -1.05 5.64
N ALA A 199 -15.67 -1.66 5.75
CA ALA A 199 -15.48 -3.11 5.64
C ALA A 199 -16.10 -3.86 6.82
N ILE A 200 -16.14 -3.25 8.01
CA ILE A 200 -16.86 -3.81 9.17
C ILE A 200 -18.36 -3.70 8.91
N THR A 201 -19.04 -4.84 8.89
CA THR A 201 -20.46 -4.91 8.58
C THR A 201 -21.20 -5.85 9.53
N THR A 202 -22.39 -5.43 9.93
CA THR A 202 -23.36 -6.29 10.63
C THR A 202 -24.26 -7.05 9.66
N GLU A 203 -24.26 -6.68 8.38
CA GLU A 203 -25.01 -7.39 7.35
C GLU A 203 -24.45 -8.79 7.13
N GLN A 204 -25.32 -9.78 7.12
CA GLN A 204 -24.94 -11.16 6.81
C GLN A 204 -24.38 -11.23 5.38
N PHE A 205 -23.24 -11.89 5.21
CA PHE A 205 -22.71 -12.21 3.90
C PHE A 205 -23.73 -13.09 3.15
N ARG A 206 -24.44 -12.50 2.19
CA ARG A 206 -25.28 -13.23 1.25
C ARG A 206 -24.45 -13.54 0.03
N MET A 207 -24.12 -14.81 -0.19
CA MET A 207 -23.78 -15.28 -1.54
C MET A 207 -25.05 -15.14 -2.37
N THR A 208 -25.07 -14.26 -3.39
CA THR A 208 -26.27 -14.17 -4.21
C THR A 208 -26.36 -15.44 -5.06
N SER A 209 -27.55 -16.06 -5.10
CA SER A 209 -27.77 -17.35 -5.76
C SER A 209 -27.54 -17.31 -7.28
N GLU A 210 -27.41 -16.10 -7.86
CA GLU A 210 -27.03 -15.88 -9.27
C GLU A 210 -25.50 -15.97 -9.49
N GLU A 211 -24.70 -16.03 -8.43
CA GLU A 211 -23.22 -16.04 -8.47
C GLU A 211 -22.61 -17.44 -8.22
N ILE A 212 -23.44 -18.48 -8.06
CA ILE A 212 -22.97 -19.87 -8.00
C ILE A 212 -22.97 -20.47 -9.41
N ILE A 213 -21.89 -20.23 -10.16
CA ILE A 213 -21.53 -21.20 -11.20
C ILE A 213 -20.87 -22.37 -10.46
N PRO A 214 -21.44 -23.59 -10.48
CA PRO A 214 -20.77 -24.74 -9.88
C PRO A 214 -19.39 -24.90 -10.52
N ARG A 215 -18.37 -25.21 -9.69
CA ARG A 215 -16.97 -25.54 -10.07
C ARG A 215 -16.82 -26.68 -11.10
N ILE A 216 -17.90 -27.12 -11.75
CA ILE A 216 -17.99 -28.23 -12.69
C ILE A 216 -17.72 -27.78 -14.14
N PHE A 217 -17.80 -26.49 -14.45
CA PHE A 217 -17.36 -25.97 -15.75
C PHE A 217 -15.88 -25.55 -15.72
N LEU A 218 -15.00 -26.53 -15.58
CA LEU A 218 -13.66 -26.46 -16.17
C LEU A 218 -13.83 -26.89 -17.64
N PRO A 219 -13.83 -25.99 -18.64
CA PRO A 219 -13.52 -26.43 -19.98
C PRO A 219 -12.08 -26.93 -19.95
N ARG A 220 -11.88 -28.13 -20.51
CA ARG A 220 -10.59 -28.77 -20.80
C ARG A 220 -9.74 -27.91 -21.75
N LEU A 221 -9.31 -26.72 -21.32
CA LEU A 221 -8.53 -25.76 -22.11
C LEU A 221 -7.23 -25.32 -21.43
N PHE A 222 -6.77 -26.05 -20.41
CA PHE A 222 -5.40 -25.99 -19.91
C PHE A 222 -4.59 -27.23 -20.34
N SER A 223 -4.79 -27.69 -21.57
CA SER A 223 -3.83 -28.54 -22.28
C SER A 223 -3.35 -27.74 -23.49
N LEU A 224 -2.03 -27.45 -23.54
CA LEU A 224 -1.33 -26.47 -24.40
C LEU A 224 -1.52 -25.03 -23.91
N VAL A 225 -0.67 -24.46 -23.05
CA VAL A 225 0.72 -24.09 -23.37
C VAL A 225 1.60 -24.26 -22.12
N ALA A 226 2.11 -25.48 -21.93
CA ALA A 226 3.33 -25.69 -21.15
C ALA A 226 4.52 -25.53 -22.10
N PHE A 227 5.04 -24.32 -22.24
CA PHE A 227 6.39 -24.12 -22.80
C PHE A 227 7.37 -24.16 -21.63
N TYR A 228 7.77 -25.38 -21.26
CA TYR A 228 9.07 -25.60 -20.62
C TYR A 228 10.13 -25.57 -21.73
N PRO A 229 11.13 -24.67 -21.72
CA PRO A 229 12.35 -24.90 -22.45
C PRO A 229 13.18 -25.90 -21.63
N SER A 230 13.14 -27.17 -22.00
CA SER A 230 14.10 -28.14 -21.51
C SER A 230 15.44 -27.89 -22.21
N PHE A 231 16.42 -27.39 -21.46
CA PHE A 231 17.83 -27.50 -21.82
C PHE A 231 18.23 -28.97 -21.89
N HIS A 232 18.76 -29.40 -23.03
CA HIS A 232 19.83 -30.38 -23.14
C HIS A 232 20.63 -30.12 -24.42
#